data_AF-A0A7J7VAZ6-F1
#
_entry.id   AF-A0A7J7VAZ6-F1
#
_cell.length_a   1.000
_cell.length_b   1.000
_cell.length_c   1.000
_cell.angle_alpha   90.00
_cell.angle_beta   90.00
_cell.angle_gamma   90.00
#
_symmetry.space_group_name_H-M   'P 1'
#
loop_
_entity.id
_entity.type
_entity.pdbx_description
1 polymer ?
#
loop_
_entity_poly.entity_id
_entity_poly.type
_entity_poly.pdbx_seq_one_letter_code
_entity_poly.pdbx_strand_id
1 'polypeptide(L)'
;MFDLRVLLLLALAGKTALGFSLMSLFPDLDPDWTPDNYEYSSEYYTQEESTDSTVDHSNNPEWYYEDEGVSDPCLSNPCEHGGACFISGDTFKCNCLAPYSGSRCQNVKNKCKENPCGLGECLITQSPPYYRCACKHPYRGPDCSTAVPVCRPNPCQNGGTCSRQRRRSKFTCACPNQFKGKFCEIGSDDCYVGDGYSYRGKVSKTINQHSCLHWNSHLLLQEHYNIFMEDAEAHGIGEHNFCRNPDGDEKPWCFIKANSAKVKWEYCDVPACPALA
;
A
#
# COMPACT_ATOMS: atom_id res chain seq x y z
N MET A 1 24.49 -2.92 58.91
CA MET A 1 23.36 -2.44 59.74
C MET A 1 22.10 -2.55 58.89
N PHE A 2 21.25 -3.54 59.26
CA PHE A 2 19.87 -3.86 58.83
C PHE A 2 19.60 -3.89 57.30
N ASP A 3 19.45 -5.00 56.60
CA ASP A 3 18.82 -6.32 56.87
C ASP A 3 17.30 -6.25 57.10
N LEU A 4 16.52 -6.63 56.08
CA LEU A 4 15.25 -7.36 56.27
C LEU A 4 14.83 -8.11 55.00
N ARG A 5 14.86 -9.43 55.10
CA ARG A 5 14.36 -10.42 54.16
C ARG A 5 13.08 -11.05 54.77
N VAL A 6 12.08 -11.33 53.93
CA VAL A 6 11.44 -12.67 53.75
C VAL A 6 10.18 -13.06 54.60
N LEU A 7 9.18 -13.60 53.85
CA LEU A 7 8.01 -14.47 54.18
C LEU A 7 6.71 -13.78 54.65
N LEU A 8 5.47 -14.25 54.40
CA LEU A 8 4.95 -15.53 53.89
C LEU A 8 3.52 -15.33 53.33
N LEU A 9 3.13 -16.24 52.43
CA LEU A 9 1.80 -16.56 51.91
C LEU A 9 0.72 -16.82 52.97
N LEU A 10 -0.54 -16.51 52.62
CA LEU A 10 -1.71 -17.31 52.98
C LEU A 10 -2.68 -17.40 51.80
N ALA A 11 -2.93 -18.64 51.36
CA ALA A 11 -4.05 -19.05 50.54
C ALA A 11 -5.19 -19.51 51.45
N LEU A 12 -6.45 -19.19 51.12
CA LEU A 12 -7.61 -19.97 51.57
C LEU A 12 -8.62 -20.15 50.42
N ALA A 13 -8.99 -21.42 50.28
CA ALA A 13 -9.94 -21.99 49.34
C ALA A 13 -11.41 -21.73 49.74
N GLY A 14 -12.32 -21.89 48.77
CA GLY A 14 -13.76 -21.96 49.06
C GLY A 14 -14.64 -22.10 47.82
N LYS A 15 -14.78 -23.33 47.31
CA LYS A 15 -15.87 -23.75 46.40
C LYS A 15 -17.20 -23.74 47.17
N THR A 16 -18.29 -23.29 46.54
CA THR A 16 -19.58 -24.04 46.51
C THR A 16 -20.50 -23.48 45.43
N ALA A 17 -21.01 -24.40 44.62
CA ALA A 17 -22.09 -24.23 43.67
C ALA A 17 -23.43 -24.02 44.38
N LEU A 18 -24.28 -23.15 43.83
CA LEU A 18 -25.73 -23.33 43.75
C LEU A 18 -26.21 -22.61 42.48
N GLY A 19 -26.75 -23.38 41.55
CA GLY A 19 -27.39 -22.86 40.35
C GLY A 19 -28.77 -22.29 40.66
N PHE A 20 -29.17 -21.31 39.87
CA PHE A 20 -30.56 -21.16 39.46
C PHE A 20 -30.59 -20.78 37.98
N SER A 21 -31.28 -21.63 37.24
CA SER A 21 -31.67 -21.52 35.85
C SER A 21 -32.70 -20.40 35.67
N LEU A 22 -32.59 -19.61 34.60
CA LEU A 22 -33.75 -19.02 33.92
C LEU A 22 -33.39 -18.65 32.47
N MET A 23 -33.87 -19.51 31.58
CA MET A 23 -34.45 -19.23 30.26
C MET A 23 -33.71 -18.28 29.31
N SER A 24 -33.04 -18.93 28.37
CA SER A 24 -32.94 -18.61 26.95
C SER A 24 -34.18 -17.92 26.37
N LEU A 25 -33.96 -16.79 25.71
CA LEU A 25 -34.84 -16.25 24.68
C LEU A 25 -33.98 -15.78 23.50
N PHE A 26 -33.58 -16.75 22.66
CA PHE A 26 -33.45 -16.51 21.23
C PHE A 26 -34.80 -16.89 20.59
N PRO A 27 -35.25 -16.14 19.58
CA PRO A 27 -35.88 -16.77 18.44
C PRO A 27 -34.95 -16.67 17.24
N ASP A 28 -34.80 -17.83 16.61
CA ASP A 28 -34.02 -18.12 15.44
C ASP A 28 -34.47 -17.37 14.17
N LEU A 29 -33.46 -17.13 13.33
CA LEU A 29 -33.43 -17.08 11.87
C LEU A 29 -34.75 -17.34 11.12
N ASP A 30 -35.00 -16.52 10.09
CA ASP A 30 -35.11 -17.10 8.74
C ASP A 30 -34.61 -16.15 7.62
N PRO A 31 -34.01 -16.73 6.56
CA PRO A 31 -33.57 -16.08 5.32
C PRO A 31 -34.70 -16.04 4.27
N ASP A 32 -34.42 -15.51 3.08
CA ASP A 32 -35.31 -15.41 1.91
C ASP A 32 -36.41 -14.33 1.96
N TRP A 33 -36.05 -13.11 1.53
CA TRP A 33 -37.03 -12.19 0.95
C TRP A 33 -36.76 -12.08 -0.55
N THR A 34 -37.50 -12.88 -1.32
CA THR A 34 -37.62 -12.81 -2.79
C THR A 34 -38.76 -11.86 -3.18
N PRO A 35 -38.78 -11.35 -4.43
CA PRO A 35 -39.69 -10.29 -4.85
C PRO A 35 -41.09 -10.84 -5.16
N ASP A 36 -42.12 -10.22 -4.58
CA ASP A 36 -43.52 -10.52 -4.91
C ASP A 36 -43.86 -10.06 -6.33
N ASN A 37 -44.02 -11.07 -7.20
CA ASN A 37 -45.20 -11.33 -8.02
C ASN A 37 -45.74 -10.17 -8.88
N TYR A 38 -45.29 -10.12 -10.13
CA TYR A 38 -46.00 -9.41 -11.20
C TYR A 38 -47.27 -10.21 -11.56
N GLU A 39 -48.42 -9.57 -11.45
CA GLU A 39 -49.70 -10.17 -11.82
C GLU A 39 -49.86 -10.11 -13.35
N TYR A 40 -49.76 -11.28 -13.98
CA TYR A 40 -49.98 -11.50 -15.40
C TYR A 40 -51.48 -11.64 -15.67
N SER A 41 -52.11 -10.57 -16.18
CA SER A 41 -53.42 -10.70 -16.82
C SER A 41 -53.22 -10.89 -18.32
N SER A 42 -53.29 -12.15 -18.76
CA SER A 42 -53.45 -12.54 -20.15
C SER A 42 -54.92 -12.49 -20.55
N GLU A 43 -55.27 -11.61 -21.48
CA GLU A 43 -56.45 -11.79 -22.33
C GLU A 43 -56.00 -12.11 -23.76
N TYR A 44 -56.72 -13.06 -24.35
CA TYR A 44 -56.37 -13.89 -25.50
C TYR A 44 -57.18 -13.45 -26.75
N TYR A 45 -56.54 -13.51 -27.94
CA TYR A 45 -57.09 -13.65 -29.32
C TYR A 45 -57.98 -12.53 -29.92
N THR A 46 -57.98 -12.17 -31.22
CA THR A 46 -57.10 -12.23 -32.42
C THR A 46 -57.77 -11.39 -33.53
N GLN A 47 -57.00 -10.94 -34.54
CA GLN A 47 -57.39 -10.74 -35.96
C GLN A 47 -58.36 -9.54 -36.24
N GLU A 48 -58.26 -8.67 -37.26
CA GLU A 48 -57.78 -8.76 -38.64
C GLU A 48 -57.38 -7.39 -39.24
N GLU A 49 -56.68 -7.50 -40.38
CA GLU A 49 -56.45 -6.61 -41.53
C GLU A 49 -57.06 -5.20 -41.67
N SER A 50 -56.16 -4.30 -42.09
CA SER A 50 -56.22 -3.45 -43.31
C SER A 50 -56.91 -2.08 -43.32
N THR A 51 -56.27 -1.22 -44.14
CA THR A 51 -56.73 0.00 -44.82
C THR A 51 -56.73 1.35 -44.08
N ASP A 52 -55.77 2.18 -44.49
CA ASP A 52 -55.99 3.52 -45.08
C ASP A 52 -56.96 4.47 -44.39
N SER A 53 -56.44 5.50 -43.72
CA SER A 53 -56.79 6.90 -44.02
C SER A 53 -56.02 7.88 -43.14
N THR A 54 -55.55 8.94 -43.80
CA THR A 54 -54.90 10.13 -43.26
C THR A 54 -55.82 10.95 -42.35
N VAL A 55 -55.36 11.37 -41.17
CA VAL A 55 -55.71 12.66 -40.57
C VAL A 55 -54.51 13.22 -39.79
N ASP A 56 -54.00 14.35 -40.29
CA ASP A 56 -53.13 15.29 -39.59
C ASP A 56 -53.89 15.93 -38.42
N HIS A 57 -53.36 15.79 -37.21
CA HIS A 57 -53.47 16.84 -36.20
C HIS A 57 -52.18 16.91 -35.39
N SER A 58 -51.29 17.79 -35.84
CA SER A 58 -50.57 18.75 -35.00
C SER A 58 -50.97 18.68 -33.53
N ASN A 59 -50.09 18.11 -32.71
CA ASN A 59 -49.81 18.50 -31.33
C ASN A 59 -48.56 17.71 -30.90
N ASN A 60 -47.40 18.19 -31.34
CA ASN A 60 -46.12 17.81 -30.76
C ASN A 60 -46.15 18.20 -29.26
N PRO A 61 -46.17 17.25 -28.32
CA PRO A 61 -46.23 17.57 -26.91
C PRO A 61 -44.94 18.29 -26.51
N GLU A 62 -45.06 19.32 -25.68
CA GLU A 62 -43.96 20.08 -25.05
C GLU A 62 -43.06 19.18 -24.18
N TRP A 63 -42.24 18.34 -24.80
CA TRP A 63 -41.09 17.71 -24.13
C TRP A 63 -39.77 18.10 -24.79
N TYR A 64 -39.79 19.12 -25.65
CA TYR A 64 -38.60 19.93 -25.90
C TYR A 64 -38.50 20.93 -24.76
N TYR A 65 -38.17 20.43 -23.55
CA TYR A 65 -37.59 21.31 -22.55
C TYR A 65 -36.37 21.93 -23.21
N GLU A 66 -36.43 23.25 -23.36
CA GLU A 66 -35.28 24.09 -23.59
C GLU A 66 -34.19 23.58 -22.66
N ASP A 67 -33.07 23.17 -23.26
CA ASP A 67 -31.80 22.99 -22.58
C ASP A 67 -31.45 24.33 -21.95
N GLU A 68 -32.02 24.59 -20.77
CA GLU A 68 -31.42 25.41 -19.73
C GLU A 68 -30.07 24.75 -19.48
N GLY A 69 -29.09 25.17 -20.28
CA GLY A 69 -27.76 24.59 -20.37
C GLY A 69 -27.03 24.72 -19.05
N VAL A 70 -27.37 23.86 -18.10
CA VAL A 70 -26.56 23.61 -16.92
C VAL A 70 -25.39 22.78 -17.43
N SER A 71 -24.42 23.45 -18.04
CA SER A 71 -23.14 22.85 -18.38
C SER A 71 -22.54 22.31 -17.10
N ASP A 72 -22.55 20.99 -16.90
CA ASP A 72 -21.95 20.37 -15.71
C ASP A 72 -20.44 20.66 -15.72
N PRO A 73 -19.97 21.56 -14.85
CA PRO A 73 -18.57 21.99 -14.87
C PRO A 73 -17.64 20.90 -14.32
N CYS A 74 -18.19 19.82 -13.75
CA CYS A 74 -17.46 18.65 -13.24
C CYS A 74 -17.42 17.47 -14.22
N LEU A 75 -18.11 17.52 -15.37
CA LEU A 75 -18.22 16.40 -16.32
C LEU A 75 -16.84 15.87 -16.78
N SER A 76 -15.87 16.76 -16.96
CA SER A 76 -14.49 16.42 -17.34
C SER A 76 -13.52 16.29 -16.15
N ASN A 77 -14.03 16.37 -14.91
CA ASN A 77 -13.29 16.54 -13.67
C ASN A 77 -12.09 17.52 -13.80
N PRO A 78 -12.31 18.84 -13.69
CA PRO A 78 -11.25 19.85 -13.79
C PRO A 78 -10.25 19.84 -12.60
N CYS A 79 -10.41 18.95 -11.62
CA CYS A 79 -9.55 18.84 -10.45
C CYS A 79 -8.35 17.92 -10.73
N GLU A 80 -7.13 18.46 -10.60
CA GLU A 80 -5.89 17.71 -10.79
C GLU A 80 -5.57 16.78 -9.59
N HIS A 81 -4.65 15.85 -9.79
CA HIS A 81 -4.11 14.95 -8.75
C HIS A 81 -5.16 14.17 -7.94
N GLY A 82 -6.25 13.75 -8.60
CA GLY A 82 -7.29 12.94 -7.99
C GLY A 82 -8.23 13.71 -7.05
N GLY A 83 -8.31 15.04 -7.18
CA GLY A 83 -9.30 15.84 -6.46
C GLY A 83 -10.74 15.47 -6.84
N ALA A 84 -11.65 15.53 -5.86
CA ALA A 84 -13.08 15.31 -6.08
C ALA A 84 -13.77 16.63 -6.48
N CYS A 85 -14.49 16.62 -7.60
CA CYS A 85 -15.21 17.79 -8.10
C CYS A 85 -16.65 17.83 -7.58
N PHE A 86 -17.09 19.02 -7.14
CA PHE A 86 -18.47 19.27 -6.72
C PHE A 86 -18.99 20.52 -7.43
N ILE A 87 -20.24 20.44 -7.92
CA ILE A 87 -20.92 21.58 -8.52
C ILE A 87 -21.29 22.58 -7.41
N SER A 88 -21.04 23.86 -7.65
CA SER A 88 -21.30 24.97 -6.73
C SER A 88 -21.90 26.14 -7.51
N GLY A 89 -23.23 26.12 -7.66
CA GLY A 89 -23.93 27.02 -8.58
C GLY A 89 -23.54 26.73 -10.03
N ASP A 90 -23.26 27.77 -10.81
CA ASP A 90 -22.80 27.65 -12.21
C ASP A 90 -21.29 27.34 -12.35
N THR A 91 -20.62 27.04 -11.23
CA THR A 91 -19.17 26.82 -11.18
C THR A 91 -18.85 25.49 -10.51
N PHE A 92 -17.59 25.06 -10.60
CA PHE A 92 -17.12 23.87 -9.90
C PHE A 92 -16.24 24.25 -8.71
N LYS A 93 -16.23 23.38 -7.70
CA LYS A 93 -15.32 23.43 -6.56
C LYS A 93 -14.61 22.10 -6.41
N CYS A 94 -13.29 22.14 -6.34
CA CYS A 94 -12.48 20.96 -6.09
C CYS A 94 -12.25 20.75 -4.59
N ASN A 95 -12.50 19.54 -4.11
CA ASN A 95 -11.96 19.06 -2.84
C ASN A 95 -10.64 18.35 -3.11
N CYS A 96 -9.56 18.99 -2.69
CA CYS A 96 -8.21 18.48 -2.92
C CYS A 96 -7.83 17.44 -1.89
N LEU A 97 -7.36 16.28 -2.36
CA LEU A 97 -6.62 15.37 -1.51
C LEU A 97 -5.33 16.07 -1.06
N ALA A 98 -5.04 16.06 0.24
CA ALA A 98 -3.75 16.55 0.69
C ALA A 98 -2.63 15.63 0.16
N PRO A 99 -1.45 16.16 -0.23
CA PRO A 99 -0.97 17.52 0.01
C PRO A 99 -1.43 18.58 -1.01
N TYR A 100 -2.31 18.27 -1.95
CA TYR A 100 -2.70 19.22 -3.01
C TYR A 100 -3.61 20.34 -2.49
N SER A 101 -3.57 21.49 -3.17
CA SER A 101 -4.24 22.73 -2.81
C SER A 101 -4.41 23.63 -4.04
N GLY A 102 -5.16 24.72 -3.90
CA GLY A 102 -5.56 25.56 -5.04
C GLY A 102 -6.95 25.23 -5.55
N SER A 103 -7.47 26.08 -6.43
CA SER A 103 -8.84 25.98 -6.96
C SER A 103 -9.09 24.72 -7.79
N ARG A 104 -8.03 24.14 -8.38
CA ARG A 104 -8.04 22.90 -9.16
C ARG A 104 -7.12 21.83 -8.59
N CYS A 105 -6.67 21.97 -7.34
CA CYS A 105 -5.69 21.05 -6.74
C CYS A 105 -4.34 20.99 -7.47
N GLN A 106 -3.99 22.08 -8.15
CA GLN A 106 -2.77 22.21 -8.95
C GLN A 106 -1.52 22.42 -8.09
N ASN A 107 -1.67 22.92 -6.85
CA ASN A 107 -0.54 23.27 -5.99
C ASN A 107 -0.27 22.17 -4.97
N VAL A 108 0.93 21.61 -4.99
CA VAL A 108 1.40 20.75 -3.89
C VAL A 108 1.72 21.62 -2.67
N LYS A 109 0.99 21.46 -1.57
CA LYS A 109 1.33 22.03 -0.26
C LYS A 109 2.55 21.29 0.28
N ASN A 110 3.72 21.72 -0.19
CA ASN A 110 5.00 21.13 0.18
C ASN A 110 5.32 21.44 1.65
N LYS A 111 4.89 20.56 2.56
CA LYS A 111 5.22 20.60 3.99
C LYS A 111 6.74 20.45 4.25
N CYS A 112 7.50 20.00 3.26
CA CYS A 112 8.95 19.86 3.32
C CYS A 112 9.72 21.14 2.90
N LYS A 113 9.04 22.22 2.49
CA LYS A 113 9.68 23.45 1.99
C LYS A 113 10.70 24.05 2.96
N GLU A 114 10.44 23.98 4.26
CA GLU A 114 11.35 24.49 5.31
C GLU A 114 12.17 23.38 5.98
N ASN A 115 12.13 22.15 5.43
CA ASN A 115 12.68 20.93 6.01
C ASN A 115 12.40 20.78 7.52
N PRO A 116 11.16 20.40 7.91
CA PRO A 116 10.81 20.17 9.31
C PRO A 116 11.58 19.00 9.94
N CYS A 117 12.31 18.22 9.14
CA CYS A 117 13.07 17.05 9.54
C CYS A 117 14.49 17.35 9.99
N GLY A 118 14.89 18.62 10.13
CA GLY A 118 16.18 19.02 10.69
C GLY A 118 17.38 18.37 9.97
N LEU A 119 18.00 17.38 10.62
CA LEU A 119 19.16 16.63 10.11
C LEU A 119 18.79 15.38 9.29
N GLY A 120 17.51 15.24 8.94
CA GLY A 120 16.97 14.23 8.03
C GLY A 120 16.51 14.81 6.70
N GLU A 121 16.01 13.92 5.85
CA GLU A 121 15.33 14.24 4.61
C GLU A 121 13.82 14.19 4.83
N CYS A 122 13.12 15.20 4.31
CA CYS A 122 11.67 15.26 4.39
C CYS A 122 11.07 14.62 3.14
N LEU A 123 10.28 13.57 3.35
CA LEU A 123 9.60 12.81 2.29
C LEU A 123 8.11 13.12 2.35
N ILE A 124 7.52 13.52 1.22
CA ILE A 124 6.09 13.81 1.11
C ILE A 124 5.35 12.47 0.96
N THR A 125 4.36 12.22 1.82
CA THR A 125 3.57 10.97 1.80
C THR A 125 2.13 11.24 1.36
N GLN A 126 1.47 10.21 0.85
CA GLN A 126 0.06 10.29 0.43
C GLN A 126 -0.93 10.13 1.60
N SER A 127 -0.47 9.67 2.76
CA SER A 127 -1.27 9.51 3.98
C SER A 127 -0.97 10.59 5.03
N PRO A 128 -1.95 11.05 5.84
CA PRO A 128 -1.72 11.94 6.97
C PRO A 128 -0.60 11.39 7.88
N PRO A 129 0.38 12.21 8.32
CA PRO A 129 0.43 13.68 8.27
C PRO A 129 0.93 14.30 6.95
N TYR A 130 1.00 13.51 5.87
CA TYR A 130 1.40 13.87 4.49
C TYR A 130 2.87 14.22 4.31
N TYR A 131 3.67 13.91 5.33
CA TYR A 131 5.11 13.86 5.23
C TYR A 131 5.66 12.95 6.33
N ARG A 132 6.85 12.41 6.10
CA ARG A 132 7.64 11.70 7.11
C ARG A 132 9.09 12.14 7.03
N CYS A 133 9.82 11.99 8.12
CA CYS A 133 11.23 12.33 8.18
C CYS A 133 12.09 11.08 8.09
N ALA A 134 12.93 11.02 7.05
CA ALA A 134 13.98 10.02 6.90
C ALA A 134 15.25 10.52 7.57
N CYS A 135 15.49 10.10 8.81
CA CYS A 135 16.61 10.58 9.59
C CYS A 135 17.96 10.02 9.11
N LYS A 136 18.93 10.92 8.90
CA LYS A 136 20.31 10.49 8.62
C LYS A 136 20.91 9.95 9.91
N HIS A 137 21.44 8.73 9.90
CA HIS A 137 22.16 8.19 11.05
C HIS A 137 23.32 9.14 11.45
N PRO A 138 23.49 9.48 12.75
CA PRO A 138 22.90 8.85 13.93
C PRO A 138 21.70 9.62 14.53
N TYR A 139 20.88 10.29 13.74
CA TYR A 139 19.71 11.00 14.25
C TYR A 139 18.45 10.12 14.20
N ARG A 140 17.53 10.32 15.14
CA ARG A 140 16.22 9.66 15.22
C ARG A 140 15.14 10.63 15.72
N GLY A 141 13.90 10.15 15.71
CA GLY A 141 12.72 10.90 16.14
C GLY A 141 11.90 11.41 14.96
N PRO A 142 10.71 11.96 15.20
CA PRO A 142 9.80 12.42 14.15
C PRO A 142 10.35 13.61 13.35
N ASP A 143 11.33 14.35 13.90
CA ASP A 143 11.97 15.54 13.32
C ASP A 143 13.50 15.38 13.18
N CYS A 144 14.02 14.17 13.43
CA CYS A 144 15.45 13.85 13.41
C CYS A 144 16.33 14.78 14.26
N SER A 145 15.81 15.32 15.36
CA SER A 145 16.57 16.19 16.28
C SER A 145 17.38 15.41 17.31
N THR A 146 17.03 14.14 17.57
CA THR A 146 17.64 13.35 18.65
C THR A 146 18.85 12.57 18.15
N ALA A 147 20.05 12.91 18.62
CA ALA A 147 21.28 12.16 18.31
C ALA A 147 21.39 10.86 19.14
N VAL A 148 21.79 9.77 18.49
CA VAL A 148 22.11 8.48 19.13
C VAL A 148 23.60 8.17 19.11
N PRO A 149 24.08 7.27 19.97
CA PRO A 149 25.40 6.71 19.81
C PRO A 149 25.54 6.04 18.43
N VAL A 150 26.57 6.44 17.69
CA VAL A 150 26.80 6.02 16.29
C VAL A 150 26.88 4.50 16.08
N CYS A 151 27.24 3.72 17.10
CA CYS A 151 27.33 2.25 17.03
C CYS A 151 26.43 1.53 18.04
N ARG A 152 25.48 2.22 18.71
CA ARG A 152 24.55 1.58 19.65
C ARG A 152 23.12 2.11 19.47
N PRO A 153 22.18 1.28 18.97
CA PRO A 153 22.39 -0.08 18.44
C PRO A 153 23.33 -0.09 17.22
N ASN A 154 23.89 -1.25 16.87
CA ASN A 154 24.79 -1.39 15.72
C ASN A 154 24.02 -1.01 14.43
N PRO A 155 24.40 0.05 13.71
CA PRO A 155 23.69 0.45 12.49
C PRO A 155 24.06 -0.40 11.27
N CYS A 156 25.12 -1.19 11.36
CA CYS A 156 25.57 -2.04 10.25
C CYS A 156 24.67 -3.26 10.15
N GLN A 157 24.09 -3.47 8.98
CA GLN A 157 23.27 -4.62 8.62
C GLN A 157 24.15 -5.84 8.34
N ASN A 158 23.51 -7.01 8.17
CA ASN A 158 24.14 -8.21 7.64
C ASN A 158 25.41 -8.67 8.38
N GLY A 159 25.42 -8.52 9.71
CA GLY A 159 26.56 -8.89 10.55
C GLY A 159 27.77 -7.94 10.44
N GLY A 160 27.62 -6.78 9.83
CA GLY A 160 28.67 -5.76 9.78
C GLY A 160 29.08 -5.26 11.17
N THR A 161 30.36 -4.99 11.35
CA THR A 161 30.89 -4.48 12.63
C THR A 161 31.04 -2.96 12.59
N CYS A 162 30.34 -2.25 13.48
CA CYS A 162 30.46 -0.79 13.57
C CYS A 162 31.70 -0.36 14.35
N SER A 163 32.48 0.54 13.76
CA SER A 163 33.63 1.19 14.38
C SER A 163 33.40 2.70 14.44
N ARG A 164 33.60 3.29 15.62
CA ARG A 164 33.46 4.74 15.82
C ARG A 164 34.72 5.44 15.32
N GLN A 165 34.56 6.50 14.53
CA GLN A 165 35.68 7.29 14.02
C GLN A 165 36.10 8.38 15.02
N ARG A 166 37.24 9.04 14.75
CA ARG A 166 37.77 10.14 15.61
C ARG A 166 36.72 11.23 15.89
N ARG A 167 35.90 11.60 14.89
CA ARG A 167 34.79 12.56 15.07
C ARG A 167 33.57 11.86 15.68
N ARG A 168 32.93 12.46 16.69
CA ARG A 168 31.82 11.84 17.45
C ARG A 168 30.62 11.40 16.60
N SER A 169 30.36 12.05 15.47
CA SER A 169 29.26 11.74 14.55
C SER A 169 29.65 10.84 13.37
N LYS A 170 30.91 10.43 13.25
CA LYS A 170 31.36 9.55 12.16
C LYS A 170 31.53 8.12 12.65
N PHE A 171 31.16 7.18 11.79
CA PHE A 171 31.31 5.74 11.98
C PHE A 171 31.64 5.08 10.65
N THR A 172 32.12 3.85 10.72
CA THR A 172 32.37 3.00 9.55
C THR A 172 31.90 1.60 9.87
N CYS A 173 31.18 1.00 8.92
CA CYS A 173 30.84 -0.41 8.97
C CYS A 173 31.93 -1.22 8.29
N ALA A 174 32.54 -2.14 9.02
CA ALA A 174 33.33 -3.20 8.44
C ALA A 174 32.36 -4.29 7.95
N CYS A 175 32.16 -4.35 6.64
CA CYS A 175 31.24 -5.31 6.01
C CYS A 175 31.94 -6.65 5.80
N PRO A 176 31.23 -7.78 5.98
CA PRO A 176 31.72 -9.07 5.53
C PRO A 176 31.93 -9.06 4.02
N ASN A 177 32.77 -9.96 3.50
CA ASN A 177 33.20 -9.99 2.08
C ASN A 177 32.05 -9.97 1.05
N GLN A 178 30.86 -10.43 1.47
CA GLN A 178 29.67 -10.57 0.64
C GLN A 178 28.76 -9.33 0.65
N PHE A 179 29.08 -8.31 1.46
CA PHE A 179 28.28 -7.12 1.62
C PHE A 179 29.07 -5.84 1.35
N LYS A 180 28.36 -4.83 0.87
CA LYS A 180 28.86 -3.51 0.48
C LYS A 180 27.86 -2.45 0.92
N GLY A 181 28.21 -1.19 0.69
CA GLY A 181 27.40 -0.05 1.10
C GLY A 181 27.83 0.53 2.44
N LYS A 182 27.20 1.64 2.84
CA LYS A 182 27.61 2.40 4.03
C LYS A 182 27.25 1.66 5.33
N PHE A 183 26.17 0.90 5.28
CA PHE A 183 25.60 0.11 6.36
C PHE A 183 25.65 -1.39 6.05
N CYS A 184 26.43 -1.84 5.06
CA CYS A 184 26.47 -3.24 4.61
C CYS A 184 25.13 -3.76 4.06
N GLU A 185 24.31 -2.86 3.52
CA GLU A 185 22.96 -3.08 3.00
C GLU A 185 22.92 -3.72 1.60
N ILE A 186 24.02 -3.61 0.85
CA ILE A 186 24.16 -4.17 -0.50
C ILE A 186 24.75 -5.57 -0.37
N GLY A 187 24.01 -6.60 -0.79
CA GLY A 187 24.45 -8.00 -0.73
C GLY A 187 25.25 -8.45 -1.94
N SER A 188 25.50 -9.77 -1.98
CA SER A 188 26.24 -10.43 -3.06
C SER A 188 25.42 -10.49 -4.34
N ASP A 189 26.14 -10.54 -5.47
CA ASP A 189 25.54 -10.72 -6.78
C ASP A 189 25.41 -12.21 -7.15
N ASP A 190 26.11 -13.10 -6.44
CA ASP A 190 26.21 -14.52 -6.75
C ASP A 190 25.20 -15.39 -5.95
N CYS A 191 24.85 -14.97 -4.73
CA CYS A 191 24.00 -15.72 -3.80
C CYS A 191 23.28 -14.79 -2.81
N TYR A 192 22.24 -15.28 -2.12
CA TYR A 192 21.50 -14.50 -1.10
C TYR A 192 21.86 -14.92 0.33
N VAL A 193 21.69 -14.01 1.29
CA VAL A 193 21.93 -14.23 2.73
C VAL A 193 20.68 -13.87 3.51
N GLY A 194 20.37 -14.63 4.56
CA GLY A 194 19.18 -14.41 5.39
C GLY A 194 17.91 -14.61 4.56
N ASP A 195 17.04 -13.61 4.57
CA ASP A 195 15.83 -13.51 3.73
C ASP A 195 16.15 -13.13 2.26
N GLY A 196 17.36 -12.65 1.97
CA GLY A 196 17.73 -12.14 0.66
C GLY A 196 17.20 -10.74 0.35
N TYR A 197 16.75 -9.96 1.33
CA TYR A 197 16.37 -8.55 1.17
C TYR A 197 17.51 -7.72 0.53
N SER A 198 18.74 -7.97 0.96
CA SER A 198 19.94 -7.29 0.45
C SER A 198 20.44 -7.84 -0.88
N TYR A 199 19.85 -8.90 -1.45
CA TYR A 199 20.35 -9.50 -2.69
C TYR A 199 20.28 -8.51 -3.86
N ARG A 200 21.38 -8.34 -4.61
CA ARG A 200 21.46 -7.40 -5.75
C ARG A 200 21.97 -8.05 -7.05
N GLY A 201 22.05 -9.37 -7.08
CA GLY A 201 22.47 -10.13 -8.26
C GLY A 201 21.52 -10.09 -9.45
N LYS A 202 21.87 -10.87 -10.49
CA LYS A 202 21.24 -10.81 -11.84
C LYS A 202 20.39 -12.04 -12.20
N VAL A 203 20.17 -12.95 -11.26
CA VAL A 203 19.26 -14.09 -11.47
C VAL A 203 17.86 -13.58 -11.84
N SER A 204 17.27 -14.15 -12.88
CA SER A 204 15.98 -13.76 -13.47
C SER A 204 15.09 -14.96 -13.80
N LYS A 205 15.32 -16.08 -13.12
CA LYS A 205 14.54 -17.32 -13.27
C LYS A 205 14.06 -17.84 -11.93
N THR A 206 12.86 -18.42 -11.94
CA THR A 206 12.27 -19.10 -10.79
C THR A 206 12.81 -20.51 -10.62
N ILE A 207 12.57 -21.12 -9.45
CA ILE A 207 12.90 -22.53 -9.19
C ILE A 207 12.25 -23.46 -10.24
N ASN A 208 11.07 -23.08 -10.73
CA ASN A 208 10.35 -23.78 -11.79
C ASN A 208 10.83 -23.39 -13.21
N GLN A 209 11.97 -22.71 -13.32
CA GLN A 209 12.55 -22.21 -14.58
C GLN A 209 11.70 -21.18 -15.34
N HIS A 210 10.70 -20.59 -14.70
CA HIS A 210 9.92 -19.51 -15.32
C HIS A 210 10.76 -18.22 -15.37
N SER A 211 10.66 -17.51 -16.49
CA SER A 211 11.34 -16.22 -16.64
C SER A 211 10.62 -15.15 -15.81
N CYS A 212 11.38 -14.39 -15.05
CA CYS A 212 10.89 -13.23 -14.33
C CYS A 212 10.41 -12.14 -15.30
N LEU A 213 9.31 -11.51 -14.92
CA LEU A 213 8.80 -10.28 -15.52
C LEU A 213 9.69 -9.11 -15.11
N HIS A 214 9.82 -8.15 -16.02
CA HIS A 214 10.48 -6.90 -15.71
C HIS A 214 9.65 -6.08 -14.71
N TRP A 215 10.32 -5.45 -13.74
CA TRP A 215 9.66 -4.64 -12.70
C TRP A 215 9.00 -3.36 -13.25
N ASN A 216 9.35 -2.96 -14.48
CA ASN A 216 8.70 -1.88 -15.22
C ASN A 216 7.60 -2.36 -16.19
N SER A 217 7.18 -3.63 -16.11
CA SER A 217 6.10 -4.15 -16.95
C SER A 217 4.76 -3.50 -16.59
N HIS A 218 3.97 -3.15 -17.62
CA HIS A 218 2.61 -2.64 -17.46
C HIS A 218 1.70 -3.60 -16.69
N LEU A 219 2.00 -4.90 -16.70
CA LEU A 219 1.24 -5.92 -15.96
C LEU A 219 1.38 -5.78 -14.44
N LEU A 220 2.37 -5.03 -13.94
CA LEU A 220 2.63 -4.86 -12.51
C LEU A 220 2.08 -3.54 -11.94
N LEU A 221 1.36 -2.74 -12.75
CA LEU A 221 0.79 -1.46 -12.29
C LEU A 221 -0.22 -1.62 -11.14
N GLN A 222 -0.85 -2.79 -11.04
CA GLN A 222 -1.80 -3.10 -9.97
C GLN A 222 -1.14 -3.75 -8.74
N GLU A 223 0.15 -4.11 -8.84
CA GLU A 223 0.89 -4.77 -7.76
C GLU A 223 1.57 -3.74 -6.84
N HIS A 224 1.78 -4.11 -5.57
CA HIS A 224 2.42 -3.24 -4.59
C HIS A 224 3.92 -3.01 -4.83
N TYR A 225 4.60 -3.96 -5.50
CA TYR A 225 6.04 -3.92 -5.75
C TYR A 225 6.34 -3.82 -7.24
N ASN A 226 6.68 -2.61 -7.70
CA ASN A 226 7.04 -2.32 -9.07
C ASN A 226 7.95 -1.09 -9.12
N ILE A 227 8.44 -0.71 -10.31
CA ILE A 227 9.35 0.45 -10.44
C ILE A 227 8.71 1.80 -10.06
N PHE A 228 7.38 1.89 -10.03
CA PHE A 228 6.64 3.13 -9.77
C PHE A 228 6.37 3.37 -8.28
N MET A 229 6.77 2.45 -7.39
CA MET A 229 6.67 2.65 -5.95
C MET A 229 7.69 3.67 -5.44
N GLU A 230 7.35 4.36 -4.35
CA GLU A 230 8.31 5.17 -3.59
C GLU A 230 9.45 4.27 -3.10
N ASP A 231 10.70 4.73 -3.20
CA ASP A 231 11.89 3.98 -2.79
C ASP A 231 12.16 2.66 -3.57
N ALA A 232 11.68 2.53 -4.81
CA ALA A 232 11.94 1.34 -5.66
C ALA A 232 13.45 1.02 -5.76
N GLU A 233 14.28 2.03 -6.00
CA GLU A 233 15.74 1.89 -6.10
C GLU A 233 16.36 1.34 -4.81
N ALA A 234 15.85 1.73 -3.63
CA ALA A 234 16.34 1.24 -2.35
C ALA A 234 16.13 -0.27 -2.19
N HIS A 235 15.01 -0.79 -2.72
CA HIS A 235 14.69 -2.22 -2.78
C HIS A 235 15.43 -2.96 -3.91
N GLY A 236 16.28 -2.26 -4.66
CA GLY A 236 16.96 -2.79 -5.83
C GLY A 236 16.01 -3.06 -7.00
N ILE A 237 14.83 -2.45 -7.01
CA ILE A 237 13.87 -2.53 -8.11
C ILE A 237 14.24 -1.45 -9.15
N GLY A 238 14.26 -1.83 -10.42
CA GLY A 238 14.64 -0.94 -11.52
C GLY A 238 14.21 -1.49 -12.88
N GLU A 239 14.78 -0.95 -13.96
CA GLU A 239 14.49 -1.36 -15.35
C GLU A 239 15.14 -2.71 -15.72
N HIS A 240 14.83 -3.75 -14.94
CA HIS A 240 15.33 -5.11 -15.12
C HIS A 240 14.30 -6.12 -14.62
N ASN A 241 14.59 -7.42 -14.78
CA ASN A 241 13.77 -8.53 -14.29
C ASN A 241 14.49 -9.40 -13.26
N PHE A 242 15.50 -8.85 -12.59
CA PHE A 242 16.25 -9.58 -11.58
C PHE A 242 15.43 -9.81 -10.31
N CYS A 243 15.63 -10.96 -9.68
CA CYS A 243 14.98 -11.35 -8.45
C CYS A 243 15.32 -10.41 -7.29
N ARG A 244 14.31 -10.06 -6.50
CA ARG A 244 14.44 -9.19 -5.32
C ARG A 244 13.57 -9.73 -4.20
N ASN A 245 13.75 -9.21 -2.99
CA ASN A 245 12.90 -9.54 -1.86
C ASN A 245 12.47 -8.25 -1.15
N PRO A 246 11.65 -7.40 -1.79
CA PRO A 246 11.34 -6.07 -1.26
C PRO A 246 10.44 -6.11 -0.01
N ASP A 247 9.69 -7.18 0.18
CA ASP A 247 8.79 -7.44 1.31
C ASP A 247 9.45 -8.15 2.50
N GLY A 248 10.67 -8.68 2.33
CA GLY A 248 11.35 -9.42 3.38
C GLY A 248 10.75 -10.81 3.63
N ASP A 249 10.25 -11.46 2.57
CA ASP A 249 9.80 -12.85 2.58
C ASP A 249 11.00 -13.81 2.78
N GLU A 250 10.81 -15.13 2.75
CA GLU A 250 11.85 -16.11 3.07
C GLU A 250 13.06 -16.10 2.12
N LYS A 251 12.86 -15.74 0.84
CA LYS A 251 13.92 -15.73 -0.19
C LYS A 251 13.57 -14.82 -1.37
N PRO A 252 14.56 -14.43 -2.21
CA PRO A 252 14.30 -13.63 -3.39
C PRO A 252 13.27 -14.25 -4.33
N TRP A 253 12.37 -13.42 -4.84
CA TRP A 253 11.29 -13.80 -5.74
C TRP A 253 11.17 -12.78 -6.88
N CYS A 254 10.32 -13.12 -7.84
CA CYS A 254 9.94 -12.23 -8.92
C CYS A 254 8.52 -12.53 -9.39
N PHE A 255 7.92 -11.58 -10.10
CA PHE A 255 6.66 -11.82 -10.79
C PHE A 255 6.88 -12.64 -12.06
N ILE A 256 5.94 -13.52 -12.37
CA ILE A 256 5.87 -14.24 -13.62
C ILE A 256 4.47 -14.12 -14.23
N LYS A 257 4.40 -14.33 -15.54
CA LYS A 257 3.14 -14.29 -16.28
C LYS A 257 2.37 -15.59 -16.02
N ALA A 258 1.24 -15.52 -15.33
CA ALA A 258 0.37 -16.68 -15.10
C ALA A 258 -0.46 -16.98 -16.35
N ASN A 259 -1.05 -15.96 -16.96
CA ASN A 259 -1.84 -16.01 -18.20
C ASN A 259 -1.66 -14.70 -18.99
N SER A 260 -2.37 -14.52 -20.11
CA SER A 260 -2.31 -13.30 -20.94
C SER A 260 -2.48 -11.99 -20.16
N ALA A 261 -3.32 -11.99 -19.12
CA ALA A 261 -3.68 -10.79 -18.33
C ALA A 261 -3.46 -10.93 -16.80
N LYS A 262 -2.94 -12.06 -16.31
CA LYS A 262 -2.72 -12.29 -14.88
C LYS A 262 -1.25 -12.54 -14.58
N VAL A 263 -0.78 -11.97 -13.49
CA VAL A 263 0.55 -12.23 -12.94
C VAL A 263 0.42 -13.05 -11.65
N LYS A 264 1.49 -13.76 -11.31
CA LYS A 264 1.68 -14.39 -10.00
C LYS A 264 3.16 -14.23 -9.64
N TRP A 265 3.52 -14.35 -8.38
CA TRP A 265 4.92 -14.36 -7.98
C TRP A 265 5.40 -15.78 -7.70
N GLU A 266 6.69 -16.00 -7.89
CA GLU A 266 7.36 -17.27 -7.58
C GLU A 266 8.76 -16.98 -7.04
N TYR A 267 9.25 -17.88 -6.18
CA TYR A 267 10.61 -17.80 -5.66
C TYR A 267 11.65 -18.10 -6.73
N CYS A 268 12.74 -17.35 -6.65
CA CYS A 268 13.84 -17.44 -7.57
C CYS A 268 14.81 -18.57 -7.25
N ASP A 269 15.45 -19.07 -8.31
CA ASP A 269 16.56 -20.04 -8.23
C ASP A 269 17.87 -19.32 -7.89
N VAL A 270 17.88 -18.62 -6.75
CA VAL A 270 19.09 -17.98 -6.21
C VAL A 270 19.65 -18.91 -5.14
N PRO A 271 20.93 -19.30 -5.19
CA PRO A 271 21.52 -20.11 -4.13
C PRO A 271 21.69 -19.29 -2.85
N ALA A 272 21.51 -19.93 -1.70
CA ALA A 272 21.90 -19.35 -0.42
C ALA A 272 23.43 -19.35 -0.31
N CYS A 273 24.01 -18.26 0.19
CA CYS A 273 25.45 -18.19 0.38
C CYS A 273 25.92 -19.21 1.42
N PRO A 274 27.11 -19.83 1.23
CA PRO A 274 27.68 -20.70 2.24
C PRO A 274 27.78 -19.97 3.57
N ALA A 275 27.32 -20.60 4.65
CA ALA A 275 27.56 -20.07 5.98
C ALA A 275 29.08 -19.91 6.16
N LEU A 276 29.51 -18.74 6.64
CA LEU A 276 30.90 -18.54 7.04
C LEU A 276 31.18 -19.51 8.19
N ALA A 277 31.96 -20.57 7.89
CA ALA A 277 32.43 -21.55 8.85
C ALA A 277 33.41 -20.94 9.86
#